data_AF-A0A9E5GNP1-F1
#
_entry.id   AF-A0A9E5GNP1-F1
#
_cell.length_a   1.000
_cell.length_b   1.000
_cell.length_c   1.000
_cell.angle_alpha   90.00
_cell.angle_beta   90.00
_cell.angle_gamma   90.00
#
_symmetry.space_group_name_H-M   'P 1'
#
loop_
_entity.id
_entity.type
_entity.pdbx_description
1 polymer ?
#
loop_
_entity_poly.entity_id
_entity_poly.type
_entity_poly.pdbx_seq_one_letter_code
_entity_poly.pdbx_strand_id
1 'polypeptide(L)'
;SIITNRLVDLYRTGATPRLMTGIAMKESSYMQFSNRTLYGHYDRWPRESYDSGSHIGLMMVSTTVERAWDWLINTNDGVNLFVKDKLGASGRYQNKVRAKHPNLRKLTATEHEDNALVVYGEYGDINRDGYADWYYVPNSDYTDWIPNTAGCPDLGIVANPKGIAYANKCRGLMK
;
A
#
# COMPACT_ATOMS: atom_id res chain seq x y z
N SER A 1 3.90 -17.85 -11.91
CA SER A 1 5.34 -17.61 -12.20
C SER A 1 6.13 -17.72 -10.90
N ILE A 2 7.46 -17.86 -10.94
CA ILE A 2 8.30 -17.94 -9.74
C ILE A 2 8.08 -16.72 -8.81
N ILE A 3 7.96 -15.52 -9.40
CA ILE A 3 7.68 -14.29 -8.66
C ILE A 3 6.31 -14.34 -7.97
N THR A 4 5.25 -14.76 -8.67
CA THR A 4 3.91 -14.88 -8.09
C THR A 4 3.90 -15.83 -6.90
N ASN A 5 4.49 -17.02 -7.04
CA ASN A 5 4.54 -18.01 -5.96
C ASN A 5 5.27 -17.42 -4.74
N ARG A 6 6.42 -16.77 -4.95
CA ARG A 6 7.16 -16.11 -3.87
C ARG A 6 6.31 -15.04 -3.16
N LEU A 7 5.65 -14.15 -3.89
CA LEU A 7 4.84 -13.09 -3.28
C LEU A 7 3.67 -13.65 -2.46
N VAL A 8 3.03 -14.71 -2.96
CA VAL A 8 1.98 -15.43 -2.23
C VAL A 8 2.56 -16.10 -0.98
N ASP A 9 3.71 -16.75 -1.08
CA ASP A 9 4.35 -17.46 0.04
C ASP A 9 4.82 -16.49 1.15
N LEU A 10 5.37 -15.34 0.76
CA LEU A 10 5.81 -14.28 1.68
C LEU A 10 4.64 -13.65 2.43
N TYR A 11 3.45 -13.59 1.80
CA TYR A 11 2.25 -12.97 2.38
C TYR A 11 1.16 -14.00 2.73
N ARG A 12 1.53 -15.27 2.91
CA ARG A 12 0.58 -16.38 3.11
C ARG A 12 -0.34 -16.25 4.32
N THR A 13 0.05 -15.45 5.30
CA THR A 13 -0.74 -15.18 6.53
C THR A 13 -1.60 -13.93 6.43
N GLY A 14 -1.52 -13.18 5.33
CA GLY A 14 -2.37 -12.03 5.07
C GLY A 14 -3.82 -12.42 4.80
N ALA A 15 -4.74 -11.47 4.95
CA ALA A 15 -6.17 -11.72 4.72
C ALA A 15 -6.46 -11.99 3.24
N THR A 16 -5.69 -11.36 2.35
CA THR A 16 -5.79 -11.55 0.89
C THR A 16 -4.45 -12.12 0.36
N PRO A 17 -4.29 -13.45 0.23
CA PRO A 17 -3.00 -14.08 -0.08
C PRO A 17 -2.31 -13.58 -1.36
N ARG A 18 -3.09 -13.15 -2.36
CA ARG A 18 -2.58 -12.63 -3.64
C ARG A 18 -2.39 -11.11 -3.63
N LEU A 19 -2.58 -10.39 -2.52
CA LEU A 19 -2.55 -8.93 -2.51
C LEU A 19 -1.24 -8.35 -3.03
N MET A 20 -0.11 -8.95 -2.63
CA MET A 20 1.22 -8.48 -3.06
C MET A 20 1.44 -8.59 -4.57
N THR A 21 0.72 -9.50 -5.25
CA THR A 21 0.71 -9.58 -6.71
C THR A 21 0.11 -8.34 -7.35
N GLY A 22 -0.97 -7.83 -6.75
CA GLY A 22 -1.65 -6.61 -7.16
C GLY A 22 -0.76 -5.39 -7.00
N ILE A 23 -0.05 -5.28 -5.87
CA ILE A 23 0.93 -4.22 -5.63
C ILE A 23 2.05 -4.30 -6.67
N ALA A 24 2.69 -5.46 -6.84
CA ALA A 24 3.76 -5.63 -7.83
C ALA A 24 3.32 -5.26 -9.27
N MET A 25 2.07 -5.55 -9.62
CA MET A 25 1.51 -5.15 -10.91
C MET A 25 1.29 -3.64 -11.00
N LYS A 26 0.74 -3.02 -9.95
CA LYS A 26 0.46 -1.58 -9.94
C LYS A 26 1.74 -0.75 -9.96
N GLU A 27 2.73 -1.18 -9.20
CA GLU A 27 4.01 -0.49 -8.99
C GLU A 27 4.94 -0.65 -10.19
N SER A 28 5.17 -1.90 -10.60
CA SER A 28 6.22 -2.21 -11.55
C SER A 28 5.76 -3.00 -12.75
N SER A 29 4.45 -3.23 -12.91
CA SER A 29 3.91 -4.11 -13.95
C SER A 29 4.60 -5.47 -13.98
N TYR A 30 4.98 -5.98 -12.80
CA TYR A 30 5.78 -7.20 -12.63
C TYR A 30 7.23 -7.15 -13.15
N MET A 31 7.79 -5.97 -13.41
CA MET A 31 9.14 -5.79 -13.94
C MET A 31 10.11 -5.43 -12.80
N GLN A 32 11.16 -6.24 -12.61
CA GLN A 32 12.30 -5.85 -11.77
C GLN A 32 13.20 -4.86 -12.51
N PHE A 33 13.46 -5.13 -13.80
CA PHE A 33 14.37 -4.36 -14.63
C PHE A 33 13.62 -3.71 -15.79
N SER A 34 14.07 -2.51 -16.18
CA SER A 34 13.76 -1.84 -17.44
C SER A 34 14.95 -1.97 -18.38
N ASN A 35 14.68 -1.99 -19.69
CA ASN A 35 15.72 -1.93 -20.72
C ASN A 35 16.14 -0.49 -21.06
N ARG A 36 15.47 0.50 -20.46
CA ARG A 36 15.76 1.93 -20.61
C ARG A 36 15.54 2.64 -19.27
N THR A 37 16.56 3.34 -18.79
CA THR A 37 16.47 4.15 -17.56
C THR A 37 15.56 5.36 -17.78
N LEU A 38 15.12 6.02 -16.70
CA LEU A 38 14.38 7.28 -16.83
C LEU A 38 15.23 8.40 -17.47
N TYR A 39 16.57 8.26 -17.45
CA TYR A 39 17.52 9.16 -18.10
C TYR A 39 17.82 8.79 -19.56
N GLY A 40 17.14 7.79 -20.12
CA GLY A 40 17.23 7.43 -21.53
C GLY A 40 18.42 6.55 -21.91
N HIS A 41 19.18 6.04 -20.94
CA HIS A 41 20.27 5.09 -21.17
C HIS A 41 19.74 3.67 -21.34
N TYR A 42 20.35 2.89 -22.24
CA TYR A 42 20.01 1.49 -22.50
C TYR A 42 20.91 0.57 -21.68
N ASP A 43 20.54 0.39 -20.41
CA ASP A 43 21.18 -0.55 -19.50
C ASP A 43 20.11 -1.42 -18.85
N ARG A 44 20.50 -2.61 -18.37
CA ARG A 44 19.62 -3.38 -17.47
C ARG A 44 19.58 -2.63 -16.15
N TRP A 45 18.68 -1.70 -15.98
CA TRP A 45 18.55 -0.94 -14.73
C TRP A 45 17.25 -1.34 -14.03
N PRO A 46 17.19 -1.37 -12.70
CA PRO A 46 15.93 -1.66 -12.01
C PRO A 46 14.86 -0.65 -12.41
N ARG A 47 13.60 -1.06 -12.41
CA ARG A 47 12.50 -0.14 -12.72
C ARG A 47 12.44 0.95 -11.66
N GLU A 48 12.57 2.21 -12.05
CA GLU A 48 12.60 3.37 -11.15
C GLU A 48 11.21 3.99 -10.97
N SER A 49 10.97 4.55 -9.79
CA SER A 49 9.88 5.48 -9.54
C SER A 49 10.11 6.81 -10.26
N TYR A 50 9.02 7.49 -10.66
CA TYR A 50 9.07 8.71 -11.45
C TYR A 50 9.66 9.93 -10.73
N ASP A 51 9.78 9.88 -9.41
CA ASP A 51 10.29 10.93 -8.53
C ASP A 51 11.83 10.88 -8.39
N SER A 52 12.52 10.73 -9.53
CA SER A 52 13.99 10.62 -9.61
C SER A 52 14.55 9.33 -8.98
N GLY A 53 13.83 8.23 -9.05
CA GLY A 53 14.35 6.91 -8.63
C GLY A 53 14.53 6.76 -7.12
N SER A 54 13.72 7.43 -6.31
CA SER A 54 13.73 7.25 -4.85
C SER A 54 13.34 5.82 -4.45
N HIS A 55 12.59 5.12 -5.30
CA HIS A 55 12.19 3.72 -5.16
C HIS A 55 12.47 2.93 -6.45
N ILE A 56 12.73 1.63 -6.29
CA ILE A 56 13.09 0.75 -7.40
C ILE A 56 12.50 -0.65 -7.31
N GLY A 57 12.45 -1.29 -8.48
CA GLY A 57 12.23 -2.72 -8.65
C GLY A 57 10.77 -3.14 -8.52
N LEU A 58 10.57 -4.44 -8.32
CA LEU A 58 9.28 -5.09 -8.40
C LEU A 58 8.21 -4.54 -7.45
N MET A 59 8.60 -4.15 -6.24
CA MET A 59 7.72 -3.67 -5.18
C MET A 59 7.87 -2.18 -4.90
N MET A 60 8.70 -1.44 -5.66
CA MET A 60 8.99 -0.02 -5.42
C MET A 60 9.42 0.25 -3.97
N VAL A 61 10.51 -0.37 -3.54
CA VAL A 61 11.13 -0.11 -2.23
C VAL A 61 12.25 0.92 -2.37
N SER A 62 12.60 1.60 -1.28
CA SER A 62 13.60 2.68 -1.29
C SER A 62 14.94 2.22 -1.87
N THR A 63 15.49 3.03 -2.75
CA THR A 63 16.68 2.72 -3.54
C THR A 63 17.93 2.61 -2.68
N THR A 64 18.53 1.42 -2.68
CA THR A 64 19.92 1.19 -2.26
C THR A 64 20.62 0.28 -3.26
N VAL A 65 21.96 0.31 -3.29
CA VAL A 65 22.76 -0.46 -4.26
C VAL A 65 22.50 -1.96 -4.15
N GLU A 66 22.35 -2.49 -2.93
CA GLU A 66 22.08 -3.91 -2.70
C GLU A 66 20.68 -4.32 -3.16
N ARG A 67 19.70 -3.42 -3.04
CA ARG A 67 18.28 -3.68 -3.38
C ARG A 67 17.98 -3.60 -4.87
N ALA A 68 18.79 -2.84 -5.59
CA ALA A 68 18.65 -2.62 -7.02
C ALA A 68 18.66 -3.92 -7.82
N TRP A 69 19.60 -4.81 -7.52
CA TRP A 69 19.91 -5.92 -8.41
C TRP A 69 19.32 -7.26 -8.00
N ASP A 70 18.70 -7.36 -6.82
CA ASP A 70 18.13 -8.61 -6.31
C ASP A 70 16.62 -8.51 -6.07
N TRP A 71 15.86 -9.17 -6.94
CA TRP A 71 14.40 -9.23 -6.83
C TRP A 71 13.93 -10.05 -5.61
N LEU A 72 14.75 -10.95 -5.06
CA LEU A 72 14.43 -11.68 -3.83
C LEU A 72 14.47 -10.73 -2.62
N ILE A 73 15.48 -9.87 -2.52
CA ILE A 73 15.56 -8.84 -1.49
C ILE A 73 14.43 -7.83 -1.68
N ASN A 74 14.24 -7.33 -2.90
CA ASN A 74 13.18 -6.37 -3.23
C ASN A 74 11.78 -6.84 -2.79
N THR A 75 11.45 -8.10 -3.10
CA THR A 75 10.15 -8.69 -2.69
C THR A 75 10.03 -8.91 -1.19
N ASN A 76 11.10 -9.35 -0.52
CA ASN A 76 11.11 -9.51 0.93
C ASN A 76 10.92 -8.16 1.64
N ASP A 77 11.63 -7.13 1.20
CA ASP A 77 11.57 -5.80 1.79
C ASP A 77 10.21 -5.15 1.52
N GLY A 78 9.65 -5.28 0.32
CA GLY A 78 8.32 -4.74 -0.01
C GLY A 78 7.22 -5.38 0.83
N VAL A 79 7.25 -6.71 0.99
CA VAL A 79 6.30 -7.40 1.88
C VAL A 79 6.52 -7.00 3.34
N ASN A 80 7.77 -6.87 3.80
CA ASN A 80 8.06 -6.42 5.17
C ASN A 80 7.59 -4.98 5.42
N LEU A 81 7.78 -4.07 4.46
CA LEU A 81 7.27 -2.70 4.51
C LEU A 81 5.75 -2.71 4.65
N PHE A 82 5.06 -3.47 3.81
CA PHE A 82 3.60 -3.59 3.89
C PHE A 82 3.14 -4.16 5.25
N VAL A 83 3.74 -5.27 5.68
CA VAL A 83 3.30 -6.00 6.88
C VAL A 83 3.66 -5.28 8.18
N LYS A 84 4.91 -4.86 8.33
CA LYS A 84 5.41 -4.32 9.61
C LYS A 84 5.07 -2.85 9.77
N ASP A 85 5.14 -2.09 8.69
CA ASP A 85 4.90 -0.66 8.75
C ASP A 85 3.44 -0.32 8.43
N LYS A 86 2.96 -0.65 7.22
CA LYS A 86 1.67 -0.14 6.73
C LYS A 86 0.46 -0.79 7.42
N LEU A 87 0.44 -2.12 7.55
CA LEU A 87 -0.59 -2.82 8.34
C LEU A 87 -0.50 -2.44 9.82
N GLY A 88 0.71 -2.33 10.37
CA GLY A 88 0.94 -1.87 11.74
C GLY A 88 0.36 -0.46 11.97
N ALA A 89 0.57 0.46 11.03
CA ALA A 89 0.03 1.81 11.07
C ALA A 89 -1.50 1.81 11.02
N SER A 90 -2.11 0.98 10.18
CA SER A 90 -3.57 0.82 10.14
C SER A 90 -4.14 0.36 11.50
N GLY A 91 -3.46 -0.57 12.17
CA GLY A 91 -3.83 -1.00 13.53
C GLY A 91 -3.75 0.13 14.55
N ARG A 92 -2.67 0.93 14.52
CA ARG A 92 -2.50 2.11 15.39
C ARG A 92 -3.58 3.16 15.13
N TYR A 93 -3.86 3.46 13.86
CA TYR A 93 -4.93 4.36 13.44
C TYR A 93 -6.30 3.92 14.00
N GLN A 94 -6.70 2.66 13.76
CA GLN A 94 -7.95 2.13 14.29
C GLN A 94 -8.04 2.30 15.81
N ASN A 95 -6.99 1.94 16.54
CA ASN A 95 -6.98 2.02 17.99
C ASN A 95 -7.11 3.48 18.47
N LYS A 96 -6.44 4.43 17.80
CA LYS A 96 -6.54 5.87 18.10
C LYS A 96 -7.96 6.39 17.90
N VAL A 97 -8.63 6.02 16.81
CA VAL A 97 -10.01 6.44 16.52
C VAL A 97 -10.99 5.79 17.49
N ARG A 98 -10.90 4.47 17.70
CA ARG A 98 -11.78 3.73 18.62
C ARG A 98 -11.62 4.14 20.08
N ALA A 99 -10.45 4.62 20.50
CA ALA A 99 -10.26 5.19 21.84
C ALA A 99 -11.12 6.44 22.07
N LYS A 100 -11.39 7.22 21.02
CA LYS A 100 -12.29 8.38 21.06
C LYS A 100 -13.75 8.00 20.83
N HIS A 101 -13.98 6.88 20.13
CA HIS A 101 -15.30 6.43 19.72
C HIS A 101 -15.49 4.93 20.04
N PRO A 102 -15.83 4.57 21.29
CA PRO A 102 -15.84 3.17 21.74
C PRO A 102 -16.83 2.25 21.02
N ASN A 103 -17.93 2.83 20.50
CA ASN A 103 -18.98 2.10 19.78
C ASN A 103 -18.57 1.75 18.34
N LEU A 104 -17.48 2.33 17.82
CA LEU A 104 -16.99 2.04 16.49
C LEU A 104 -16.45 0.61 16.46
N ARG A 105 -16.97 -0.19 15.53
CA ARG A 105 -16.52 -1.57 15.35
C ARG A 105 -15.03 -1.63 15.00
N LYS A 106 -14.43 -2.81 15.17
CA LYS A 106 -13.10 -3.06 14.62
C LYS A 106 -13.19 -3.17 13.09
N LEU A 107 -12.14 -2.70 12.43
CA LEU A 107 -11.83 -3.05 11.05
C LEU A 107 -11.58 -4.55 10.97
N THR A 108 -12.03 -5.15 9.88
CA THR A 108 -11.68 -6.50 9.49
C THR A 108 -10.24 -6.53 8.98
N ALA A 109 -9.69 -7.74 8.84
CA ALA A 109 -8.32 -7.90 8.33
C ALA A 109 -8.17 -7.36 6.89
N THR A 110 -9.19 -7.50 6.04
CA THR A 110 -9.19 -6.93 4.67
C THR A 110 -9.26 -5.41 4.69
N GLU A 111 -10.03 -4.81 5.60
CA GLU A 111 -10.10 -3.35 5.70
C GLU A 111 -8.79 -2.74 6.23
N HIS A 112 -8.07 -3.46 7.08
CA HIS A 112 -6.70 -3.10 7.45
C HIS A 112 -5.75 -3.12 6.23
N GLU A 113 -5.88 -4.11 5.35
CA GLU A 113 -5.13 -4.15 4.09
C GLU A 113 -5.45 -2.96 3.18
N ASP A 114 -6.71 -2.55 3.08
CA ASP A 114 -7.10 -1.39 2.27
C ASP A 114 -6.50 -0.09 2.77
N ASN A 115 -6.55 0.12 4.08
CA ASN A 115 -5.85 1.23 4.71
C ASN A 115 -4.35 1.18 4.43
N ALA A 116 -3.72 0.00 4.57
CA ALA A 116 -2.31 -0.18 4.32
C ALA A 116 -1.92 0.06 2.84
N LEU A 117 -2.79 -0.27 1.88
CA LEU A 117 -2.56 0.04 0.46
C LEU A 117 -2.49 1.54 0.20
N VAL A 118 -3.37 2.34 0.81
CA VAL A 118 -3.37 3.80 0.60
C VAL A 118 -2.03 4.42 1.01
N VAL A 119 -1.52 4.03 2.18
CA VAL A 119 -0.25 4.52 2.73
C VAL A 119 0.99 3.75 2.23
N TYR A 120 0.80 2.70 1.44
CA TYR A 120 1.86 2.09 0.65
C TYR A 120 2.09 2.91 -0.62
N GLY A 121 1.01 3.34 -1.27
CA GLY A 121 1.08 4.32 -2.34
C GLY A 121 1.37 5.73 -1.84
N GLU A 122 1.54 6.66 -2.77
CA GLU A 122 1.84 8.09 -2.49
C GLU A 122 0.64 8.91 -1.97
N TYR A 123 -0.49 8.27 -1.67
CA TYR A 123 -1.77 8.94 -1.40
C TYR A 123 -2.16 8.94 0.08
N GLY A 124 -1.24 8.58 0.96
CA GLY A 124 -1.41 8.71 2.40
C GLY A 124 -0.07 8.79 3.12
N ASP A 125 -0.07 9.45 4.29
CA ASP A 125 1.09 9.57 5.18
C ASP A 125 0.75 9.00 6.56
N ILE A 126 1.47 7.95 6.97
CA ILE A 126 1.29 7.30 8.27
C ILE A 126 1.62 8.20 9.46
N ASN A 127 2.38 9.29 9.24
CA ASN A 127 2.81 10.22 10.26
C ASN A 127 1.89 11.44 10.37
N ARG A 128 1.00 11.63 9.39
CA ARG A 128 0.04 12.72 9.43
C ARG A 128 -1.12 12.35 10.34
N ASP A 129 -1.39 13.25 11.29
CA ASP A 129 -2.55 13.13 12.15
C ASP A 129 -3.83 13.49 11.39
N GLY A 130 -4.74 12.54 11.27
CA GLY A 130 -6.04 12.78 10.66
C GLY A 130 -6.66 11.54 10.04
N TYR A 131 -7.80 11.76 9.38
CA TYR A 131 -8.59 10.74 8.70
C TYR A 131 -8.32 10.68 7.18
N ALA A 132 -7.84 11.78 6.60
CA ALA A 132 -7.75 11.97 5.15
C ALA A 132 -6.80 10.95 4.47
N ASP A 133 -5.75 10.49 5.16
CA ASP A 133 -4.74 9.62 4.56
C ASP A 133 -5.12 8.13 4.58
N TRP A 134 -6.35 7.79 5.00
CA TRP A 134 -6.81 6.41 5.19
C TRP A 134 -7.92 6.04 4.20
N TYR A 135 -7.99 4.76 3.84
CA TYR A 135 -9.06 4.22 3.01
C TYR A 135 -10.41 4.24 3.75
N TYR A 136 -10.39 3.86 5.02
CA TYR A 136 -11.57 3.78 5.88
C TYR A 136 -11.56 4.89 6.92
N VAL A 137 -12.68 5.61 7.00
CA VAL A 137 -12.95 6.68 7.98
C VAL A 137 -14.25 6.36 8.72
N PRO A 138 -14.46 6.84 9.96
CA PRO A 138 -15.71 6.58 10.65
C PRO A 138 -16.90 7.22 9.91
N ASN A 139 -18.07 6.58 9.98
CA ASN A 139 -19.33 7.23 9.65
C ASN A 139 -19.71 8.29 10.71
N SER A 140 -20.67 9.15 10.39
CA SER A 140 -21.14 10.24 11.25
C SER A 140 -21.57 9.78 12.65
N ASP A 141 -22.15 8.58 12.75
CA ASP A 141 -22.63 8.02 14.01
C ASP A 141 -21.55 7.26 14.80
N TYR A 142 -20.33 7.15 14.26
CA TYR A 142 -19.23 6.38 14.83
C TYR A 142 -19.56 4.94 15.20
N THR A 143 -20.38 4.29 14.37
CA THR A 143 -20.77 2.88 14.52
C THR A 143 -20.06 1.99 13.51
N ASP A 144 -19.70 2.54 12.36
CA ASP A 144 -19.14 1.82 11.23
C ASP A 144 -18.02 2.62 10.54
N TRP A 145 -17.25 1.93 9.71
CA TRP A 145 -16.25 2.50 8.81
C TRP A 145 -16.80 2.58 7.41
N ILE A 146 -16.61 3.73 6.78
CA ILE A 146 -16.98 3.97 5.38
C ILE A 146 -15.73 4.21 4.54
N PRO A 147 -15.72 3.81 3.26
CA PRO A 147 -14.68 4.22 2.34
C PRO A 147 -14.63 5.76 2.24
N ASN A 148 -13.44 6.32 2.38
CA ASN A 148 -13.12 7.74 2.24
C ASN A 148 -13.22 8.26 0.79
N THR A 149 -14.25 7.87 0.05
CA THR A 149 -14.43 8.27 -1.36
C THR A 149 -14.88 9.72 -1.44
N ALA A 150 -15.77 10.12 -0.54
CA ALA A 150 -16.33 11.47 -0.44
C ALA A 150 -16.04 12.14 0.92
N GLY A 151 -15.21 11.50 1.77
CA GLY A 151 -15.02 11.95 3.14
C GLY A 151 -16.23 11.65 4.03
N CYS A 152 -16.28 12.34 5.15
CA CYS A 152 -17.45 12.40 6.03
C CYS A 152 -17.64 13.88 6.41
N PRO A 153 -18.43 14.64 5.63
CA PRO A 153 -18.58 16.09 5.82
C PRO A 153 -19.09 16.48 7.21
N ASP A 154 -20.00 15.68 7.78
CA ASP A 154 -20.53 15.89 9.14
C ASP A 154 -19.45 15.87 10.22
N LEU A 155 -18.34 15.17 9.94
CA LEU A 155 -17.17 15.06 10.81
C LEU A 155 -16.00 15.94 10.34
N GLY A 156 -16.19 16.77 9.31
CA GLY A 156 -15.13 17.58 8.70
C GLY A 156 -14.02 16.75 8.04
N ILE A 157 -14.29 15.48 7.71
CA ILE A 157 -13.30 14.58 7.13
C ILE A 157 -13.24 14.82 5.61
N VAL A 158 -12.05 15.15 5.14
CA VAL A 158 -11.76 15.36 3.71
C VAL A 158 -11.60 14.03 2.98
N ALA A 159 -12.18 13.97 1.78
CA ALA A 159 -12.13 12.81 0.88
C ALA A 159 -10.71 12.44 0.41
N ASN A 160 -10.46 11.15 0.20
CA ASN A 160 -9.25 10.63 -0.45
C ASN A 160 -9.57 9.68 -1.62
N PRO A 161 -10.19 10.20 -2.70
CA PRO A 161 -10.57 9.38 -3.84
C PRO A 161 -9.37 8.79 -4.58
N LYS A 162 -8.19 9.44 -4.55
CA LYS A 162 -6.97 8.94 -5.20
C LYS A 162 -6.39 7.72 -4.48
N GLY A 163 -6.31 7.76 -3.15
CA GLY A 163 -5.89 6.62 -2.35
C GLY A 163 -6.81 5.43 -2.54
N ILE A 164 -8.13 5.66 -2.53
CA ILE A 164 -9.10 4.61 -2.81
C ILE A 164 -8.94 4.03 -4.20
N ALA A 165 -8.78 4.88 -5.22
CA ALA A 165 -8.54 4.41 -6.59
C ALA A 165 -7.27 3.56 -6.70
N TYR A 166 -6.18 3.94 -5.99
CA TYR A 166 -4.95 3.17 -5.95
C TYR A 166 -5.16 1.79 -5.31
N ALA A 167 -5.76 1.73 -4.12
CA ALA A 167 -6.01 0.47 -3.42
C ALA A 167 -6.91 -0.47 -4.25
N ASN A 168 -7.98 0.06 -4.84
CA ASN A 168 -8.86 -0.67 -5.74
C ASN A 168 -8.13 -1.18 -6.98
N LYS A 169 -7.22 -0.38 -7.54
CA LYS A 169 -6.40 -0.79 -8.69
C LYS A 169 -5.47 -1.94 -8.31
N CYS A 170 -4.80 -1.90 -7.16
CA CYS A 170 -4.00 -3.02 -6.66
C CYS A 170 -4.84 -4.29 -6.55
N ARG A 171 -6.03 -4.22 -5.93
CA ARG A 171 -6.94 -5.38 -5.83
C ARG A 171 -7.39 -5.91 -7.19
N GLY A 172 -7.76 -5.04 -8.12
CA GLY A 172 -8.18 -5.43 -9.46
C GLY A 172 -7.07 -6.01 -10.35
N LEU A 173 -5.80 -5.86 -9.95
CA LEU A 173 -4.63 -6.35 -10.67
C LEU A 173 -4.04 -7.64 -10.08
N MET A 174 -4.64 -8.19 -9.03
CA MET A 174 -4.19 -9.46 -8.45
C MET A 174 -4.24 -10.58 -9.51
N LYS A 175 -3.16 -11.36 -9.57
CA LYS A 175 -3.01 -12.53 -10.45
C LYS A 175 -3.03 -13.81 -9.65
#